data_AF-A0A9J6GCC4-F1
#
_entry.id   AF-A0A9J6GCC4-F1
#
_cell.length_a   1.000
_cell.length_b   1.000
_cell.length_c   1.000
_cell.angle_alpha   90.00
_cell.angle_beta   90.00
_cell.angle_gamma   90.00
#
_symmetry.space_group_name_H-M   'P 1'
#
loop_
_entity.id
_entity.type
_entity.pdbx_description
1 polymer ?
#
loop_
_entity_poly.entity_id
_entity_poly.type
_entity_poly.pdbx_seq_one_letter_code
_entity_poly.pdbx_strand_id
1 'polypeptide(L)' 'MDDSDDRARRSNLLFFGVTDSFNETWAQSKSYVINVCSTNLHIEVAPIDIERAHRLGKFVAGKNRPIIVKFSPL' A
#
# COMPACT_ATOMS: atom_id res chain seq x y z
N MET A 1 16.72 6.61 -18.87
CA MET A 1 16.15 5.39 -18.23
C MET A 1 15.23 5.80 -17.10
N ASP A 2 15.65 6.79 -16.30
CA ASP A 2 14.89 7.35 -15.18
C ASP A 2 13.44 7.77 -15.50
N ASP A 3 13.19 8.50 -16.60
CA ASP A 3 11.83 8.96 -16.94
C ASP A 3 10.78 7.85 -17.05
N SER A 4 11.17 6.67 -17.57
CA SER A 4 10.23 5.56 -17.75
C SER A 4 9.87 4.90 -16.42
N ASP A 5 10.87 4.74 -15.55
CA ASP A 5 10.70 4.14 -14.24
C ASP A 5 9.95 5.08 -13.28
N ASP A 6 10.20 6.38 -13.38
CA ASP A 6 9.48 7.39 -12.63
C ASP A 6 8.01 7.45 -13.07
N ARG A 7 7.75 7.41 -14.37
CA ARG A 7 6.39 7.33 -14.91
C ARG A 7 5.67 6.05 -14.47
N ALA A 8 6.36 4.90 -14.43
CA ALA A 8 5.79 3.64 -13.98
C ALA A 8 5.44 3.63 -12.48
N ARG A 9 6.16 4.42 -11.68
CA ARG A 9 5.98 4.52 -10.22
C ARG A 9 5.17 5.73 -9.78
N ARG A 10 4.73 6.59 -10.70
CA ARG A 10 4.04 7.85 -10.39
C ARG A 10 2.80 7.69 -9.51
N SER A 11 2.09 6.58 -9.64
CA SER A 11 0.89 6.26 -8.85
C SER A 11 1.18 5.30 -7.69
N ASN A 12 2.45 5.07 -7.38
CA ASN A 12 2.86 4.19 -6.29
C ASN A 12 3.17 5.00 -5.03
N LEU A 13 2.53 4.66 -3.91
CA LEU A 13 2.82 5.23 -2.60
C LEU A 13 3.28 4.15 -1.62
N LEU A 14 4.11 4.56 -0.66
CA LEU A 14 4.55 3.72 0.45
C LEU A 14 3.86 4.14 1.74
N PHE A 15 3.22 3.20 2.40
CA PHE A 15 2.62 3.37 3.72
C PHE A 15 3.52 2.70 4.77
N PHE A 16 4.13 3.53 5.62
CA PHE A 16 4.97 3.10 6.73
C PHE A 16 4.18 3.06 8.04
N GLY A 17 4.66 2.29 9.02
CA GLY A 17 4.08 2.26 10.37
C GLY A 17 2.81 1.42 10.52
N VAL A 18 2.24 0.91 9.43
CA VAL A 18 1.08 -0.01 9.48
C VAL A 18 1.51 -1.34 10.10
N THR A 19 0.81 -1.79 11.15
CA THR A 19 1.07 -3.06 11.85
C THR A 19 1.16 -4.23 10.86
N ASP A 20 2.28 -4.95 10.88
CA ASP A 20 2.56 -6.07 9.98
C ASP A 20 2.18 -7.41 10.61
N SER A 21 1.83 -8.38 9.77
CA SER A 21 1.41 -9.71 10.21
C SER A 21 2.03 -10.81 9.33
N PHE A 22 2.25 -11.98 9.95
CA PHE A 22 2.71 -13.15 9.22
C PHE A 22 1.59 -13.63 8.28
N ASN A 23 1.97 -14.00 7.05
CA ASN A 23 1.03 -14.40 5.99
C ASN A 23 -0.06 -13.37 5.64
N GLU A 24 0.25 -12.06 5.77
CA GLU A 24 -0.61 -11.00 5.27
C GLU A 24 -0.88 -11.17 3.76
N THR A 25 -2.15 -11.23 3.40
CA THR A 25 -2.61 -11.31 2.00
C THR A 25 -2.73 -9.91 1.39
N TRP A 26 -2.73 -9.84 0.06
CA TRP A 26 -2.90 -8.56 -0.65
C TRP A 26 -4.26 -7.89 -0.37
N ALA A 27 -5.30 -8.69 -0.15
CA ALA A 27 -6.62 -8.18 0.24
C ALA A 27 -6.57 -7.52 1.63
N GLN A 28 -5.85 -8.12 2.58
CA GLN A 28 -5.62 -7.50 3.90
C GLN A 28 -4.79 -6.22 3.78
N SER A 29 -3.69 -6.22 3.01
CA SER A 29 -2.90 -5.01 2.76
C SER A 29 -3.76 -3.89 2.18
N LYS A 30 -4.66 -4.20 1.23
CA LYS A 30 -5.60 -3.23 0.64
C LYS A 30 -6.54 -2.67 1.72
N SER A 31 -7.16 -3.53 2.53
CA SER A 31 -8.05 -3.09 3.61
C SER A 31 -7.34 -2.22 4.65
N TYR A 32 -6.08 -2.53 4.99
CA TYR A 32 -5.30 -1.70 5.92
C TYR A 32 -5.04 -0.31 5.38
N VAL A 33 -4.71 -0.18 4.09
CA VAL A 33 -4.51 1.12 3.43
C VAL A 33 -5.81 1.93 3.43
N ILE A 34 -6.93 1.31 3.05
CA ILE A 34 -8.25 1.97 3.06
C ILE A 34 -8.58 2.46 4.47
N ASN A 35 -8.35 1.63 5.49
CA ASN A 35 -8.57 2.01 6.88
C ASN A 35 -7.67 3.17 7.33
N VAL A 36 -6.38 3.19 6.95
CA VAL A 36 -5.50 4.32 7.25
C VAL A 36 -6.00 5.60 6.59
N CYS A 37 -6.40 5.54 5.32
CA CYS A 37 -6.94 6.70 4.61
C CYS A 37 -8.21 7.25 5.29
N SER A 38 -9.14 6.39 5.67
CA SER A 38 -10.40 6.84 6.30
C SER A 38 -10.20 7.33 7.73
N THR A 39 -9.41 6.63 8.54
CA THR A 39 -9.30 6.92 9.98
C THR A 39 -8.27 8.00 10.32
N ASN A 40 -7.15 8.06 9.60
CA ASN A 40 -6.08 9.02 9.89
C ASN A 40 -6.10 10.24 8.99
N LEU A 41 -6.52 10.08 7.73
CA LEU A 41 -6.49 11.16 6.73
C LEU A 41 -7.88 11.72 6.42
N HIS A 42 -8.95 11.04 6.86
CA HIS A 42 -10.34 11.38 6.55
C HIS A 42 -10.61 11.44 5.03
N ILE A 43 -9.98 10.53 4.28
CA ILE A 43 -10.14 10.38 2.83
C ILE A 43 -10.84 9.05 2.55
N GLU A 44 -11.89 9.10 1.72
CA GLU A 44 -12.55 7.91 1.22
C GLU A 44 -11.78 7.32 0.03
N VAL A 45 -11.46 6.03 0.11
CA VAL A 45 -10.79 5.27 -0.96
C VAL A 45 -11.60 4.00 -1.17
N ALA A 46 -12.17 3.85 -2.37
CA ALA A 46 -12.87 2.63 -2.72
C ALA A 46 -11.88 1.52 -3.08
N PRO A 47 -12.23 0.23 -2.87
CA PRO A 47 -11.36 -0.88 -3.25
C PRO A 47 -10.96 -0.91 -4.73
N ILE A 48 -11.80 -0.34 -5.62
CA ILE A 48 -11.56 -0.22 -7.05
C ILE A 48 -10.44 0.78 -7.38
N ASP A 49 -10.21 1.77 -6.52
CA ASP A 49 -9.19 2.81 -6.71
C ASP A 49 -7.76 2.26 -6.51
N ILE A 50 -7.64 1.05 -5.97
CA ILE A 50 -6.36 0.39 -5.71
C ILE A 50 -6.19 -0.79 -6.67
N GLU A 51 -5.24 -0.69 -7.60
CA GLU A 51 -4.86 -1.80 -8.46
C GLU A 51 -4.18 -2.92 -7.66
N ARG A 52 -3.22 -2.55 -6.79
CA ARG A 52 -2.46 -3.51 -5.98
C ARG A 52 -1.98 -2.90 -4.67
N ALA A 53 -2.00 -3.68 -3.60
CA ALA A 53 -1.38 -3.35 -2.32
C ALA A 53 -0.70 -4.60 -1.74
N HIS A 54 0.55 -4.49 -1.30
CA HIS A 54 1.28 -5.60 -0.67
C HIS A 54 2.49 -5.10 0.13
N ARG A 55 2.94 -5.91 1.09
CA ARG A 55 4.15 -5.64 1.89
C ARG A 55 5.42 -5.82 1.05
N LEU A 56 6.41 -4.96 1.28
CA LEU A 56 7.74 -5.08 0.69
C LEU A 56 8.68 -5.90 1.59
N GLY A 57 9.35 -6.90 0.99
CA GLY A 57 10.37 -7.70 1.65
C GLY A 57 9.83 -8.85 2.51
N LYS A 58 10.76 -9.56 3.16
CA LYS A 58 10.47 -10.73 4.00
C LYS A 58 9.95 -10.30 5.36
N PHE A 59 8.93 -10.99 5.86
CA PHE A 59 8.40 -10.77 7.20
C PHE A 59 9.48 -11.01 8.27
N VAL A 60 9.54 -10.12 9.26
CA VAL A 60 10.41 -10.24 10.43
C VAL A 60 9.57 -9.82 11.63
N ALA A 61 9.44 -10.70 12.63
CA ALA A 61 8.69 -10.41 13.84
C ALA A 61 9.22 -9.14 14.52
N GLY A 62 8.31 -8.27 14.97
CA GLY A 62 8.66 -6.98 15.59
C GLY A 62 9.07 -5.87 14.61
N LYS A 63 9.02 -6.10 13.30
CA LYS A 63 9.22 -5.05 12.28
C LYS A 63 7.97 -4.89 11.41
N ASN A 64 7.67 -3.64 11.07
CA ASN A 64 6.59 -3.32 10.14
C ASN A 64 7.16 -3.06 8.74
N ARG A 65 6.98 -4.01 7.82
CA ARG A 65 7.30 -3.78 6.40
C ARG A 65 6.38 -2.70 5.82
N PRO A 66 6.87 -1.79 4.97
CA PRO A 66 5.99 -0.84 4.30
C PRO A 66 5.05 -1.57 3.34
N ILE A 67 3.84 -1.04 3.20
CA ILE A 67 2.91 -1.45 2.14
C ILE A 67 3.17 -0.55 0.93
N ILE A 68 3.51 -1.15 -0.22
CA ILE A 68 3.48 -0.44 -1.50
C ILE A 68 2.08 -0.57 -2.09
N VAL A 69 1.52 0.56 -2.50
CA VAL A 69 0.19 0.66 -3.09
C VAL A 69 0.32 1.28 -4.45
N LYS A 70 -0.30 0.66 -5.47
CA LYS A 70 -0.50 1.26 -6.79
C LYS A 70 -1.96 1.68 -6.90
N PHE A 71 -2.20 2.97 -7.01
CA PHE A 71 -3.53 3.52 -7.27
C PHE A 71 -3.84 3.47 -8.77
N SER A 72 -5.10 3.21 -9.10
CA SER A 72 -5.57 3.31 -10.48
C SER A 72 -5.54 4.79 -10.89
N PRO A 73 -4.95 5.13 -12.04
CA PRO A 73 -5.32 6.39 -12.67
C PRO A 73 -6.81 6.32 -13.01
N LEU A 74 -7.55 7.37 -12.68
CA LEU A 74 -8.93 7.58 -13.13
C LEU A 74 -9.03 7.48 -14.67
#